data_AF-A0A2N5M2H1-F1
#
_entry.id   AF-A0A2N5M2H1-F1
#
_cell.length_a   1.000
_cell.length_b   1.000
_cell.length_c   1.000
_cell.angle_alpha   90.00
_cell.angle_beta   90.00
_cell.angle_gamma   90.00
#
_symmetry.space_group_name_H-M   'P 1'
#
loop_
_entity.id
_entity.type
_entity.pdbx_description
1 polymer ?
#
loop_
_entity_poly.entity_id
_entity_poly.type
_entity_poly.pdbx_seq_one_letter_code
_entity_poly.pdbx_strand_id
1 'polypeptide(L)'
;MQCKIEHENQVISAIQFEIDIILAALLLTGQITVIRVYVIPGGFGFSLGGPLTGRSRLEGRSKIKAFSFAIDLLDILLAILLLTRKITFEGLFVGPGRFSFNVSGPIFGIPKPQPVQSEIEKISKEFRGIVAEHFM
;
A
#
# COMPACT_ATOMS: atom_id res chain seq x y z
N MET A 1 -28.82 -13.21 -4.82
CA MET A 1 -27.40 -13.61 -4.70
C MET A 1 -26.47 -12.58 -5.35
N GLN A 2 -26.66 -12.22 -6.63
CA GLN A 2 -25.86 -11.19 -7.33
C GLN A 2 -25.84 -9.81 -6.64
N CYS A 3 -26.97 -9.33 -6.12
CA CYS A 3 -27.05 -8.05 -5.40
C CYS A 3 -26.17 -7.99 -4.14
N LYS A 4 -26.01 -9.12 -3.44
CA LYS A 4 -25.19 -9.22 -2.22
C LYS A 4 -23.69 -9.16 -2.55
N ILE A 5 -23.27 -9.85 -3.61
CA ILE A 5 -21.89 -9.86 -4.12
C ILE A 5 -21.46 -8.47 -4.56
N GLU A 6 -22.32 -7.76 -5.30
CA GLU A 6 -22.05 -6.40 -5.75
C GLU A 6 -21.87 -5.43 -4.58
N HIS A 7 -22.72 -5.54 -3.56
CA HIS A 7 -22.62 -4.72 -2.35
C HIS A 7 -21.32 -5.00 -1.59
N GLU A 8 -20.91 -6.25 -1.43
CA GLU A 8 -19.67 -6.61 -0.75
C GLU A 8 -18.42 -6.11 -1.51
N ASN A 9 -18.42 -6.21 -2.84
CA ASN A 9 -17.33 -5.66 -3.66
C ASN A 9 -17.22 -4.13 -3.52
N GLN A 10 -18.36 -3.43 -3.43
CA GLN A 10 -18.39 -2.00 -3.19
C GLN A 10 -17.80 -1.64 -1.82
N VAL A 11 -18.12 -2.41 -0.77
CA VAL A 11 -17.56 -2.22 0.57
C VAL A 11 -16.04 -2.44 0.55
N ILE A 12 -15.55 -3.51 -0.08
CA ILE A 12 -14.11 -3.78 -0.19
C ILE A 12 -13.40 -2.66 -0.95
N SER A 13 -13.98 -2.18 -2.05
CA SER A 13 -13.42 -1.06 -2.80
C SER A 13 -13.41 0.26 -2.00
N ALA A 14 -14.41 0.48 -1.14
CA ALA A 14 -14.45 1.63 -0.25
C ALA A 14 -13.33 1.57 0.79
N ILE A 15 -13.13 0.41 1.43
CA ILE A 15 -12.03 0.19 2.38
C ILE A 15 -10.66 0.41 1.72
N GLN A 16 -10.45 -0.13 0.51
CA GLN A 16 -9.21 0.11 -0.25
C GLN A 16 -8.97 1.60 -0.50
N PHE A 17 -10.02 2.34 -0.85
CA PHE A 17 -9.92 3.77 -1.07
C PHE A 17 -9.63 4.55 0.21
N GLU A 18 -10.21 4.15 1.35
CA GLU A 18 -9.87 4.74 2.65
C GLU A 18 -8.40 4.51 3.02
N ILE A 19 -7.87 3.30 2.76
CA ILE A 19 -6.44 3.01 2.91
C ILE A 19 -5.61 3.94 2.03
N ASP A 20 -5.99 4.13 0.76
CA ASP A 20 -5.27 5.02 -0.16
C ASP A 20 -5.24 6.47 0.36
N ILE A 21 -6.34 6.97 0.93
CA ILE A 21 -6.41 8.30 1.56
C ILE A 21 -5.45 8.37 2.76
N ILE A 22 -5.46 7.36 3.63
CA ILE A 22 -4.57 7.32 4.80
C ILE A 22 -3.11 7.32 4.35
N LEU A 23 -2.74 6.48 3.37
CA LEU A 23 -1.39 6.44 2.83
C LEU A 23 -0.97 7.77 2.22
N ALA A 24 -1.87 8.44 1.49
CA ALA A 24 -1.61 9.78 0.95
C ALA A 24 -1.35 10.81 2.07
N ALA A 25 -2.16 10.80 3.14
CA ALA A 25 -1.94 11.68 4.29
C ALA A 25 -0.60 11.39 4.99
N LEU A 26 -0.22 10.12 5.13
CA LEU A 26 1.05 9.72 5.74
C LEU A 26 2.26 10.12 4.88
N LEU A 27 2.14 10.09 3.55
CA LEU A 27 3.17 10.61 2.62
C LEU A 27 3.34 12.13 2.78
N LEU A 28 2.23 12.87 2.75
CA LEU A 28 2.25 14.34 2.85
C LEU A 28 2.77 14.85 4.21
N THR A 29 2.61 14.06 5.27
CA THR A 29 3.13 14.35 6.60
C THR A 29 4.55 13.81 6.85
N GLY A 30 5.13 13.09 5.89
CA GLY A 30 6.46 12.49 5.99
C GLY A 30 6.56 11.32 6.98
N GLN A 31 5.44 10.75 7.40
CA GLN A 31 5.40 9.57 8.28
C GLN A 31 5.77 8.28 7.53
N ILE A 32 5.53 8.27 6.23
CA ILE A 32 6.05 7.29 5.28
C ILE A 32 6.61 8.03 4.06
N THR A 33 7.52 7.40 3.34
CA THR A 33 8.13 7.90 2.10
C THR A 33 8.47 6.71 1.20
N VAL A 34 8.81 6.96 -0.05
CA VAL A 34 9.35 5.91 -0.93
C VAL A 34 10.65 5.35 -0.37
N ILE A 35 10.67 4.05 -0.12
CA ILE A 35 11.89 3.35 0.33
C ILE A 35 12.51 2.49 -0.76
N ARG A 36 11.69 1.96 -1.69
CA ARG A 36 12.13 1.10 -2.79
C ARG A 36 11.15 1.19 -3.96
N VAL A 37 11.67 0.97 -5.16
CA VAL A 37 10.89 0.59 -6.34
C VAL A 37 11.01 -0.92 -6.49
N TYR A 38 9.91 -1.61 -6.73
CA TYR A 38 9.91 -3.03 -7.10
C TYR A 38 9.45 -3.19 -8.54
N VAL A 39 10.03 -4.16 -9.23
CA VAL A 39 9.71 -4.47 -10.63
C VAL A 39 9.17 -5.89 -10.68
N ILE A 40 8.09 -6.08 -11.41
CA ILE A 40 7.50 -7.39 -11.69
C ILE A 40 7.34 -7.55 -13.20
N PRO A 41 7.14 -8.77 -13.72
CA PRO A 41 6.78 -8.94 -15.12
C PRO A 41 5.53 -8.11 -15.46
N GLY A 42 5.65 -7.20 -16.44
CA GLY A 42 4.56 -6.35 -16.90
C GLY A 42 4.43 -4.99 -16.23
N GLY A 43 5.17 -4.70 -15.15
CA GLY A 43 5.06 -3.39 -14.49
C GLY A 43 6.02 -3.17 -13.33
N PHE A 44 5.82 -2.06 -12.61
CA PHE A 44 6.57 -1.72 -11.41
C PHE A 44 5.67 -1.05 -10.38
N GLY A 45 6.17 -0.90 -9.15
CA GLY A 45 5.47 -0.21 -8.08
C GLY A 45 6.41 0.31 -7.02
N PHE A 46 5.85 0.91 -5.98
CA PHE A 46 6.61 1.57 -4.93
C PHE A 46 6.32 0.91 -3.59
N SER A 47 7.37 0.61 -2.83
CA SER A 47 7.25 0.30 -1.41
C SER A 47 7.42 1.59 -0.60
N LEU A 48 6.43 1.87 0.25
CA LEU A 48 6.37 3.01 1.14
C LEU A 48 6.68 2.58 2.57
N GLY A 49 7.55 3.31 3.25
CA GLY A 49 7.90 3.09 4.64
C GLY A 49 8.51 4.34 5.27
N GLY A 50 8.61 4.35 6.59
CA GLY A 50 9.10 5.50 7.35
C GLY A 50 8.93 5.29 8.85
N PRO A 51 9.01 6.37 9.66
CA PRO A 51 9.02 6.31 11.12
C PRO A 51 7.89 5.44 11.69
N LEU A 52 6.68 5.59 11.16
CA LEU A 52 5.50 4.83 11.61
C LEU A 52 5.65 3.31 11.41
N THR A 53 6.43 2.91 10.41
CA THR A 53 6.58 1.50 10.00
C THR A 53 7.87 0.86 10.51
N GLY A 54 8.58 1.52 11.42
CA GLY A 54 9.85 1.04 11.99
C GLY A 54 11.07 1.28 11.08
N ARG A 55 11.02 2.30 10.21
CA ARG A 55 12.16 2.74 9.39
C ARG A 55 12.44 4.22 9.59
N SER A 56 13.69 4.66 9.40
CA SER A 56 13.96 6.09 9.23
C SER A 56 13.40 6.58 7.91
N ARG A 57 12.98 7.85 7.85
CA ARG A 57 12.63 8.51 6.59
C ARG A 57 13.85 8.50 5.66
N LEU A 58 13.60 8.26 4.37
CA LEU A 58 14.63 8.38 3.34
C LEU A 58 14.98 9.85 3.15
N GLU A 59 16.23 10.20 3.40
CA GLU A 59 16.77 11.54 3.22
C GLU A 59 18.08 11.47 2.43
N GLY A 60 18.42 12.56 1.73
CA GLY A 60 19.69 12.65 1.02
C GLY A 60 20.87 12.48 1.98
N ARG A 61 21.81 11.56 1.67
CA ARG A 61 22.98 11.28 2.52
C ARG A 61 23.97 12.44 2.61
N SER A 62 23.90 13.42 1.71
CA SER A 62 24.72 14.62 1.73
C SER A 62 23.87 15.82 2.14
N LYS A 63 24.48 16.90 2.67
CA LYS A 63 23.80 18.18 2.98
C LYS A 63 23.20 18.87 1.73
N ILE A 64 23.18 18.21 0.58
CA ILE A 64 22.58 18.67 -0.66
C ILE A 64 21.07 18.52 -0.54
N LYS A 65 20.42 19.60 -0.12
CA LYS A 65 18.96 19.71 0.05
C LYS A 65 18.16 19.30 -1.21
N ALA A 66 18.77 19.34 -2.39
CA ALA A 66 18.13 18.98 -3.65
C ALA A 66 17.67 17.51 -3.70
N PHE A 67 18.39 16.56 -3.08
CA PHE A 67 17.99 15.15 -3.09
C PHE A 67 16.79 14.88 -2.18
N SER A 68 16.77 15.48 -0.98
CA SER A 68 15.59 15.40 -0.11
C SER A 68 14.38 16.08 -0.77
N PHE A 69 14.57 17.20 -1.45
CA PHE A 69 13.51 17.85 -2.21
C PHE A 69 12.93 16.97 -3.34
N ALA A 70 13.78 16.21 -4.04
CA ALA A 70 13.30 15.28 -5.07
C ALA A 70 12.47 14.13 -4.48
N ILE A 71 12.84 13.63 -3.30
CA ILE A 71 12.07 12.61 -2.57
C ILE A 71 10.72 13.18 -2.14
N ASP A 72 10.70 14.39 -1.58
CA ASP A 72 9.47 15.06 -1.15
C ASP A 72 8.52 15.30 -2.33
N LEU A 73 9.06 15.69 -3.49
CA LEU A 73 8.28 15.85 -4.71
C LEU A 73 7.67 14.50 -5.16
N LEU A 74 8.44 13.41 -5.07
CA LEU A 74 7.94 12.08 -5.39
C LEU A 74 6.82 11.65 -4.43
N ASP A 75 6.99 11.90 -3.13
CA ASP A 75 5.97 11.58 -2.12
C ASP A 75 4.66 12.35 -2.38
N ILE A 76 4.75 13.64 -2.74
CA ILE A 76 3.58 14.46 -3.13
C ILE A 76 2.92 13.89 -4.40
N LEU A 77 3.70 13.55 -5.42
CA LEU A 77 3.17 12.98 -6.66
C LEU A 77 2.43 11.66 -6.40
N LEU A 78 3.01 10.77 -5.60
CA LEU A 78 2.37 9.51 -5.23
C LEU A 78 1.10 9.72 -4.41
N ALA A 79 1.10 10.68 -3.48
CA ALA A 79 -0.10 11.04 -2.73
C ALA A 79 -1.23 11.52 -3.65
N ILE A 80 -0.93 12.37 -4.65
CA ILE A 80 -1.92 12.80 -5.65
C ILE A 80 -2.44 11.61 -6.46
N LEU A 81 -1.57 10.68 -6.85
CA LEU A 81 -1.96 9.50 -7.62
C LEU A 81 -2.86 8.54 -6.81
N LEU A 82 -2.63 8.41 -5.50
CA LEU A 82 -3.51 7.67 -4.58
C LEU A 82 -4.88 8.36 -4.47
N LEU A 83 -4.92 9.66 -4.20
CA LEU A 83 -6.17 10.43 -4.06
C LEU A 83 -7.00 10.46 -5.35
N THR A 84 -6.34 10.46 -6.52
CA THR A 84 -6.99 10.41 -7.84
C THR A 84 -7.27 8.98 -8.31
N ARG A 85 -7.02 7.97 -7.48
CA ARG A 85 -7.24 6.54 -7.76
C ARG A 85 -6.50 6.06 -9.02
N LYS A 86 -5.35 6.67 -9.36
CA LYS A 86 -4.50 6.24 -10.47
C LYS A 86 -3.59 5.09 -10.06
N ILE A 87 -3.21 5.07 -8.79
CA ILE A 87 -2.58 3.95 -8.10
C ILE A 87 -3.39 3.61 -6.85
N THR A 88 -3.12 2.47 -6.25
CA THR A 88 -3.79 1.98 -5.04
C THR A 88 -2.85 1.09 -4.25
N PHE A 89 -3.22 0.85 -3.00
CA PHE A 89 -2.59 -0.12 -2.13
C PHE A 89 -2.74 -1.55 -2.67
N GLU A 90 -1.62 -2.25 -2.82
CA GLU A 90 -1.57 -3.63 -3.30
C GLU A 90 -1.34 -4.65 -2.18
N GLY A 91 -0.65 -4.26 -1.11
CA GLY A 91 -0.36 -5.18 -0.02
C GLY A 91 0.70 -4.70 0.96
N LEU A 92 0.88 -5.46 2.03
CA LEU A 92 1.89 -5.23 3.04
C LEU A 92 3.08 -6.16 2.83
N PHE A 93 4.28 -5.62 2.98
CA PHE A 93 5.47 -6.41 3.22
C PHE A 93 5.84 -6.31 4.69
N VAL A 94 5.82 -7.44 5.40
CA VAL A 94 6.17 -7.51 6.83
C VAL A 94 7.54 -8.16 6.97
N GLY A 95 8.42 -7.54 7.76
CA GLY A 95 9.71 -8.11 8.12
C GLY A 95 9.99 -7.92 9.62
N PRO A 96 11.15 -8.40 10.12
CA PRO A 96 11.48 -8.29 11.54
C PRO A 96 11.50 -6.82 12.01
N GLY A 97 10.58 -6.48 12.92
CA GLY A 97 10.46 -5.15 13.53
C GLY A 97 10.03 -4.02 12.59
N ARG A 98 9.56 -4.32 11.37
CA ARG A 98 9.19 -3.30 10.38
C ARG A 98 8.21 -3.83 9.35
N PHE A 99 7.47 -2.93 8.73
CA PHE A 99 6.64 -3.25 7.57
C PHE A 99 6.73 -2.15 6.51
N SER A 100 6.15 -2.38 5.35
CA SER A 100 6.01 -1.36 4.30
C SER A 100 4.77 -1.63 3.47
N PHE A 101 4.20 -0.58 2.91
CA PHE A 101 3.03 -0.64 2.04
C PHE A 101 3.48 -0.67 0.59
N ASN A 102 2.98 -1.59 -0.20
CA ASN A 102 3.20 -1.59 -1.64
C ASN A 102 2.04 -0.86 -2.32
N VAL A 103 2.37 0.05 -3.22
CA VAL A 103 1.41 0.79 -4.02
C VAL A 103 1.77 0.70 -5.49
N SER A 104 0.78 0.44 -6.34
CA SER A 104 0.91 0.53 -7.79
C SER A 104 -0.45 0.68 -8.46
N GLY A 105 -0.48 0.69 -9.79
CA GLY A 105 -1.71 0.74 -10.56
C GLY A 105 -1.47 0.73 -12.07
N PRO A 106 -2.54 0.88 -12.86
CA PRO A 106 -2.49 0.68 -14.31
C PRO A 106 -1.49 1.57 -15.04
N ILE A 107 -1.23 2.77 -14.50
CA ILE A 107 -0.24 3.71 -15.05
C ILE A 107 1.19 3.16 -15.00
N PHE A 108 1.46 2.17 -14.15
CA PHE A 108 2.74 1.49 -14.00
C PHE A 108 2.72 0.06 -14.54
N GLY A 109 1.67 -0.31 -15.28
CA GLY A 109 1.52 -1.63 -15.91
C GLY A 109 0.96 -2.72 -15.00
N ILE A 110 0.60 -2.40 -13.75
CA ILE A 110 0.01 -3.37 -12.81
C ILE A 110 -1.52 -3.17 -12.76
N PRO A 111 -2.33 -4.21 -13.06
CA PRO A 111 -3.78 -4.09 -12.97
C PRO A 111 -4.22 -3.82 -11.52
N LYS A 112 -5.33 -3.09 -11.35
CA LYS A 112 -5.86 -2.84 -10.01
C LYS A 112 -6.28 -4.17 -9.34
N PRO A 113 -5.99 -4.34 -8.04
CA PRO A 113 -6.52 -5.47 -7.27
C PRO A 113 -8.05 -5.51 -7.37
N GLN A 114 -8.60 -6.67 -7.73
CA GLN A 114 -10.04 -6.90 -7.70
C GLN A 114 -10.40 -7.74 -6.48
N PRO A 115 -11.54 -7.49 -5.81
CA PRO A 115 -12.01 -8.35 -4.73
C PRO A 115 -12.27 -9.77 -5.26
N VAL A 116 -11.58 -10.77 -4.72
CA VAL A 116 -11.80 -12.19 -5.07
C VAL A 116 -12.57 -12.86 -3.95
N GLN A 117 -13.89 -12.84 -4.05
CA GLN A 117 -14.79 -13.30 -2.98
C GLN A 117 -14.73 -14.82 -2.73
N SER A 118 -14.45 -15.62 -3.76
CA SER A 118 -14.47 -17.09 -3.67
C SER A 118 -13.43 -17.68 -2.72
N GLU A 119 -12.39 -16.92 -2.38
CA GLU A 119 -11.29 -17.39 -1.52
C GLU A 119 -11.33 -16.78 -0.11
N ILE A 120 -12.10 -15.71 0.11
CA ILE A 120 -12.11 -14.98 1.38
C ILE A 120 -12.61 -15.85 2.54
N GLU A 121 -13.68 -16.62 2.34
CA GLU A 121 -14.20 -17.49 3.40
C GLU A 121 -13.18 -18.57 3.79
N LYS A 122 -12.52 -19.16 2.80
CA LYS A 122 -11.49 -20.17 3.00
C LYS A 122 -10.28 -19.59 3.73
N ILE A 123 -9.74 -18.47 3.24
CA ILE A 123 -8.61 -17.75 3.85
C ILE A 123 -8.95 -17.32 5.28
N SER A 124 -10.16 -16.80 5.51
CA SER A 124 -10.61 -16.39 6.85
C SER A 124 -10.69 -17.55 7.83
N LYS A 125 -11.14 -18.72 7.37
CA LYS A 125 -11.21 -19.93 8.20
C LYS A 125 -9.80 -20.45 8.53
N GLU A 126 -8.91 -20.50 7.54
CA GLU A 126 -7.51 -20.90 7.72
C GLU A 126 -6.77 -19.95 8.68
N PHE A 127 -6.91 -18.64 8.47
CA PHE A 127 -6.31 -17.63 9.34
C PHE A 127 -6.80 -17.77 10.79
N ARG A 128 -8.11 -17.91 11.00
CA ARG A 128 -8.66 -18.13 12.35
C ARG A 128 -8.15 -19.40 13.00
N GLY A 129 -7.98 -20.48 12.23
CA GLY A 129 -7.39 -21.72 12.71
C GLY A 129 -5.96 -21.52 13.20
N ILE A 130 -5.11 -20.88 12.39
CA ILE A 130 -3.70 -20.60 12.73
C ILE A 130 -3.60 -19.72 13.98
N VAL A 131 -4.42 -18.66 14.05
CA VAL A 131 -4.43 -17.74 15.20
C VAL A 131 -4.86 -18.45 16.48
N ALA A 132 -5.91 -19.25 16.42
CA ALA A 132 -6.40 -20.00 17.57
C ALA A 132 -5.41 -21.06 18.06
N GLU A 133 -4.62 -21.66 17.17
CA GLU A 133 -3.63 -22.69 17.54
C GLU A 133 -2.38 -22.10 18.19
N HIS A 134 -1.95 -20.90 17.78
CA HIS A 134 -0.63 -20.37 18.16
C HIS A 134 -0.67 -19.15 19.09
N PHE A 135 -1.81 -18.46 19.21
CA PHE A 135 -1.90 -17.17 19.90
C PHE A 135 -3.07 -17.03 20.88
N MET A 136 -3.96 -18.03 20.98
CA MET A 136 -5.03 -18.09 21.99
C MET A 136 -4.87 -19.34 22.84
#